data_AF-A0A6N8U4A3-F1
#
_entry.id   AF-A0A6N8U4A3-F1
#
_cell.length_a   1.000
_cell.length_b   1.000
_cell.length_c   1.000
_cell.angle_alpha   90.00
_cell.angle_beta   90.00
_cell.angle_gamma   90.00
#
_symmetry.space_group_name_H-M   'P 1'
#
loop_
_entity.id
_entity.type
_entity.pdbx_description
1 polymer ?
#
loop_
_entity_poly.entity_id
_entity_poly.type
_entity_poly.pdbx_seq_one_letter_code
_entity_poly.pdbx_strand_id
1 'polypeptide(L)'
;MARQLRNMNKEMDSIMKQFGKDANQIWKKGIESAQVSPSIIKTDDGRRAVDLKDLDRKLQKAFNLSEEETLTGVYMIYKGSDLFYVGHSTNIARRLKRHFSKPFEKKVSREEKREKPFNSVLEKRNMSIAIYRITDEKNYMFRKTLDRIITYNQVPEYLKQTLGSTDDELDTARRKRTSHKRTTA
;
A
#
# COMPACT_ATOMS: atom_id res chain seq x y z
N MET A 1 8.34 -13.74 -8.47
CA MET A 1 7.09 -13.29 -7.81
C MET A 1 7.38 -13.13 -6.32
N ALA A 2 7.37 -11.89 -5.81
CA ALA A 2 7.83 -11.56 -4.47
C ALA A 2 6.89 -12.14 -3.39
N ARG A 3 7.49 -12.75 -2.36
CA ARG A 3 6.81 -13.52 -1.28
C ARG A 3 5.62 -12.79 -0.66
N GLN A 4 5.70 -11.46 -0.59
CA GLN A 4 4.69 -10.59 -0.02
C GLN A 4 3.36 -10.61 -0.77
N LEU A 5 3.35 -10.40 -2.09
CA LEU A 5 2.11 -10.44 -2.87
C LEU A 5 1.44 -11.82 -2.78
N ARG A 6 2.23 -12.91 -2.76
CA ARG A 6 1.68 -14.26 -2.60
C ARG A 6 1.01 -14.47 -1.24
N ASN A 7 1.63 -13.98 -0.17
CA ASN A 7 1.03 -14.04 1.17
C ASN A 7 -0.26 -13.22 1.24
N MET A 8 -0.24 -11.99 0.70
CA MET A 8 -1.41 -11.13 0.63
C MET A 8 -2.55 -11.80 -0.16
N ASN A 9 -2.26 -12.41 -1.32
CA ASN A 9 -3.28 -13.09 -2.11
C ASN A 9 -3.92 -14.26 -1.35
N LYS A 10 -3.16 -15.01 -0.55
CA LYS A 10 -3.70 -16.09 0.29
C LYS A 10 -4.61 -15.56 1.39
N GLU A 11 -4.25 -14.43 1.99
CA GLU A 11 -5.07 -13.79 3.02
C GLU A 11 -6.37 -13.24 2.43
N MET A 12 -6.25 -12.49 1.33
CA MET A 12 -7.39 -11.95 0.59
C MET A 12 -8.32 -13.06 0.09
N ASP A 13 -7.79 -14.22 -0.32
CA ASP A 13 -8.58 -15.41 -0.65
C ASP A 13 -9.48 -15.87 0.50
N SER A 14 -9.00 -15.79 1.75
CA SER A 14 -9.77 -16.14 2.94
C SER A 14 -10.81 -15.07 3.26
N ILE A 15 -10.42 -13.80 3.22
CA ILE A 15 -11.30 -12.67 3.52
C ILE A 15 -12.46 -12.59 2.51
N MET A 16 -12.17 -12.74 1.22
CA MET A 16 -13.17 -12.62 0.17
C MET A 16 -14.23 -13.71 0.23
N LYS A 17 -13.86 -14.93 0.66
CA LYS A 17 -14.83 -16.00 0.91
C LYS A 17 -15.84 -15.64 2.01
N GLN A 18 -15.41 -14.88 3.02
CA GLN A 18 -16.28 -14.43 4.12
C GLN A 18 -17.11 -13.20 3.73
N PHE A 19 -16.64 -12.39 2.78
CA PHE A 19 -17.29 -11.14 2.37
C PHE A 19 -18.54 -11.34 1.49
N GLY A 20 -18.72 -12.52 0.90
CA GLY A 20 -19.91 -12.89 0.12
C GLY A 20 -19.60 -13.44 -1.27
N LYS A 21 -20.62 -14.03 -1.92
CA LYS A 21 -20.47 -14.71 -3.22
C LYS A 21 -19.98 -13.77 -4.33
N ASP A 22 -20.56 -12.57 -4.43
CA ASP A 22 -20.23 -11.61 -5.49
C ASP A 22 -18.80 -11.07 -5.35
N ALA A 23 -18.41 -10.67 -4.14
CA ALA A 23 -17.04 -10.20 -3.86
C ALA A 23 -16.00 -11.29 -4.15
N ASN A 24 -16.27 -12.53 -3.74
CA ASN A 24 -15.40 -13.68 -4.04
C ASN A 24 -15.33 -13.97 -5.55
N GLN A 25 -16.43 -13.85 -6.28
CA GLN A 25 -16.43 -14.02 -7.73
C GLN A 25 -15.59 -12.95 -8.43
N ILE A 26 -15.76 -11.67 -8.06
CA ILE A 26 -14.95 -10.57 -8.59
C ILE A 26 -13.47 -10.81 -8.28
N TRP A 27 -13.15 -11.16 -7.03
CA TRP A 27 -11.78 -11.45 -6.61
C TRP A 27 -11.12 -12.58 -7.43
N LYS A 28 -11.85 -13.67 -7.68
CA LYS A 28 -11.30 -14.85 -8.36
C LYS A 28 -11.17 -14.70 -9.88
N LYS A 29 -12.05 -13.94 -10.53
CA LYS A 29 -12.12 -13.87 -12.00
C LYS A 29 -11.85 -12.47 -12.57
N GLY A 30 -12.08 -11.43 -11.78
CA GLY A 30 -12.01 -10.03 -12.21
C GLY A 30 -10.80 -9.27 -11.66
N ILE A 31 -9.88 -9.92 -10.94
CA ILE A 31 -8.67 -9.30 -10.40
C ILE A 31 -7.41 -9.92 -10.98
N GLU A 32 -6.59 -9.08 -11.60
CA GLU A 32 -5.19 -9.37 -11.92
C GLU A 32 -4.29 -8.75 -10.87
N SER A 33 -3.16 -9.41 -10.55
CA SER A 33 -2.24 -8.90 -9.55
C SER A 33 -0.79 -8.96 -10.00
N ALA A 34 -0.04 -7.89 -9.72
CA ALA A 34 1.39 -7.84 -9.97
C ALA A 34 2.10 -7.00 -8.92
N GLN A 35 3.39 -7.25 -8.75
CA GLN A 35 4.27 -6.45 -7.89
C GLN A 35 5.41 -5.90 -8.74
N VAL A 36 5.59 -4.58 -8.70
CA VAL A 36 6.64 -3.86 -9.40
C VAL A 36 7.56 -3.19 -8.39
N SER A 37 8.85 -3.06 -8.72
CA SER A 37 9.83 -2.34 -7.91
C SER A 37 10.51 -1.34 -8.82
N PRO A 38 10.07 -0.06 -8.85
CA PRO A 38 10.65 0.93 -9.74
C PRO A 38 12.06 1.33 -9.27
N SER A 39 12.88 1.76 -10.21
CA SER A 39 14.23 2.23 -9.92
C SER A 39 14.22 3.54 -9.15
N ILE A 40 15.19 3.70 -8.25
CA ILE A 40 15.40 4.94 -7.49
C ILE A 40 16.65 5.61 -8.06
N ILE A 41 16.48 6.83 -8.57
CA ILE A 41 17.55 7.66 -9.13
C ILE A 41 17.95 8.75 -8.13
N LYS A 42 19.15 9.30 -8.33
CA LYS A 42 19.60 10.50 -7.62
C LYS A 42 19.39 11.69 -8.55
N THR A 43 18.68 12.71 -8.08
CA THR A 43 18.49 13.98 -8.81
C THR A 43 19.75 14.84 -8.72
N ASP A 44 19.84 15.86 -9.56
CA ASP A 44 21.02 16.75 -9.65
C ASP A 44 21.32 17.47 -8.32
N ASP A 45 20.29 17.74 -7.52
CA ASP A 45 20.41 18.31 -6.17
C ASP A 45 20.69 17.27 -5.06
N GLY A 46 20.97 16.04 -5.46
CA GLY A 46 21.36 14.94 -4.58
C GLY A 46 20.20 14.21 -3.87
N ARG A 47 18.93 14.57 -4.12
CA ARG A 47 17.77 13.88 -3.57
C ARG A 47 17.55 12.52 -4.26
N ARG A 48 16.80 11.63 -3.60
CA ARG A 48 16.36 10.36 -4.18
C ARG A 48 14.97 10.54 -4.77
N ALA A 49 14.75 10.04 -5.97
CA ALA A 49 13.46 10.09 -6.66
C ALA A 49 13.17 8.76 -7.35
N VAL A 50 11.88 8.46 -7.57
CA VAL A 50 11.47 7.33 -8.40
C VAL A 50 11.71 7.69 -9.87
N ASP A 51 12.33 6.80 -10.62
CA ASP A 51 12.36 6.91 -12.08
C ASP A 51 10.96 6.65 -12.63
N LEU A 52 10.28 7.74 -13.04
CA LEU A 52 8.90 7.70 -13.51
C LEU A 52 8.77 6.98 -14.85
N LYS A 53 9.81 6.99 -15.70
CA LYS A 53 9.82 6.28 -16.98
C LYS A 53 9.94 4.77 -16.74
N ASP A 54 10.84 4.38 -15.85
CA ASP A 54 10.99 2.98 -15.45
C ASP A 54 9.71 2.43 -14.76
N LEU A 55 9.10 3.23 -13.88
CA LEU A 55 7.83 2.89 -13.25
C LEU A 55 6.75 2.58 -14.30
N ASP A 56 6.57 3.47 -15.28
CA ASP A 56 5.56 3.33 -16.32
C ASP A 56 5.77 2.08 -17.17
N ARG A 57 7.01 1.88 -17.64
CA ARG A 57 7.42 0.69 -18.40
C ARG A 57 7.17 -0.60 -17.63
N LYS A 58 7.48 -0.62 -16.32
CA LYS A 58 7.25 -1.79 -15.46
C LYS A 58 5.77 -2.08 -15.27
N LEU A 59 4.93 -1.05 -15.15
CA LEU A 59 3.47 -1.21 -15.05
C LEU A 59 2.88 -1.76 -16.34
N GLN A 60 3.23 -1.17 -17.49
CA GLN A 60 2.78 -1.65 -18.80
C GLN A 60 3.18 -3.10 -19.03
N LYS A 61 4.45 -3.45 -18.77
CA LYS A 61 4.95 -4.82 -18.92
C LYS A 61 4.26 -5.80 -17.96
N ALA A 62 3.98 -5.39 -16.72
CA ALA A 62 3.40 -6.27 -15.71
C ALA A 62 1.94 -6.65 -16.01
N PHE A 63 1.19 -5.77 -16.68
CA PHE A 63 -0.23 -5.96 -16.97
C PHE A 63 -0.54 -6.06 -18.47
N ASN A 64 0.49 -6.17 -19.31
CA ASN A 64 0.39 -6.20 -20.77
C ASN A 64 -0.52 -5.10 -21.35
N LEU A 65 -0.39 -3.88 -20.82
CA LEU A 65 -1.25 -2.75 -21.18
C LEU A 65 -0.81 -2.13 -22.49
N SER A 66 -1.78 -1.72 -23.31
CA SER A 66 -1.53 -0.78 -24.41
C SER A 66 -1.29 0.64 -23.88
N GLU A 67 -0.82 1.57 -24.72
CA GLU A 67 -0.57 2.95 -24.31
C GLU A 67 -1.84 3.69 -23.86
N GLU A 68 -3.01 3.29 -24.37
CA GLU A 68 -4.30 3.92 -24.08
C GLU A 68 -5.04 3.27 -22.90
N GLU A 69 -4.62 2.07 -22.50
CA GLU A 69 -5.33 1.29 -21.50
C GLU A 69 -5.08 1.79 -20.08
N THR A 70 -6.18 1.98 -19.33
CA THR A 70 -6.09 2.50 -17.96
C THR A 70 -6.00 1.38 -16.93
N LEU A 71 -5.07 1.52 -16.00
CA LEU A 71 -4.90 0.60 -14.89
C LEU A 71 -5.86 0.99 -13.74
N THR A 72 -7.06 0.42 -13.73
CA THR A 72 -8.08 0.64 -12.68
C THR A 72 -7.97 -0.39 -11.57
N GLY A 73 -8.01 0.03 -10.30
CA GLY A 73 -8.01 -0.88 -9.15
C GLY A 73 -7.42 -0.30 -7.87
N VAL A 74 -6.69 -1.12 -7.12
CA VAL A 74 -6.03 -0.79 -5.85
C VAL A 74 -4.52 -0.97 -5.97
N TYR A 75 -3.75 -0.07 -5.36
CA TYR A 75 -2.30 -0.15 -5.25
C TYR A 75 -1.87 -0.04 -3.79
N MET A 76 -0.82 -0.78 -3.45
CA MET A 76 -0.19 -0.85 -2.14
C MET A 76 1.28 -0.50 -2.30
N ILE A 77 1.76 0.49 -1.55
CA ILE A 77 3.16 0.90 -1.55
C ILE A 77 3.82 0.35 -0.30
N TYR A 78 4.92 -0.37 -0.49
CA TYR A 78 5.67 -1.01 0.58
C TYR A 78 7.05 -0.38 0.76
N LYS A 79 7.44 -0.19 2.01
CA LYS A 79 8.77 0.24 2.46
C LYS A 79 9.52 -0.99 3.01
N GLY A 80 10.06 -1.82 2.11
CA GLY A 80 10.55 -3.15 2.46
C GLY A 80 9.39 -4.12 2.63
N SER A 81 9.26 -4.73 3.81
CA SER A 81 8.11 -5.58 4.18
C SER A 81 6.88 -4.79 4.62
N ASP A 82 7.04 -3.52 4.95
CA ASP A 82 6.05 -2.76 5.69
C ASP A 82 5.08 -2.09 4.73
N LEU A 83 3.77 -2.30 4.91
CA LEU A 83 2.74 -1.64 4.12
C LEU A 83 2.68 -0.17 4.51
N PHE A 84 3.21 0.68 3.65
CA PHE A 84 3.28 2.11 3.93
C PHE A 84 1.98 2.83 3.58
N TYR A 85 1.37 2.49 2.43
CA TYR A 85 0.21 3.20 1.90
C TYR A 85 -0.67 2.28 1.05
N VAL A 86 -1.98 2.49 1.10
CA VAL A 86 -2.98 1.86 0.22
C VAL A 86 -3.79 2.96 -0.44
N GLY A 87 -4.12 2.78 -1.71
CA GLY A 87 -5.14 3.60 -2.34
C GLY A 87 -5.72 2.96 -3.58
N HIS A 88 -6.83 3.52 -4.04
CA HIS A 88 -7.48 3.10 -5.27
C HIS A 88 -7.44 4.21 -6.33
N SER A 89 -7.60 3.83 -7.60
CA SER A 89 -7.74 4.78 -8.71
C SER A 89 -8.39 4.13 -9.92
N THR A 90 -8.98 4.95 -10.79
CA THR A 90 -9.32 4.58 -12.18
C THR A 90 -8.12 4.71 -13.12
N ASN A 91 -7.01 5.30 -12.65
CA ASN A 91 -5.75 5.33 -13.38
C ASN A 91 -4.58 5.33 -12.38
N ILE A 92 -4.18 4.12 -11.97
CA ILE A 92 -3.13 3.90 -10.98
C ILE A 92 -1.79 4.46 -11.46
N ALA A 93 -1.42 4.25 -12.72
CA ALA A 93 -0.17 4.78 -13.28
C ALA A 93 -0.07 6.30 -13.11
N ARG A 94 -1.10 7.05 -13.51
CA ARG A 94 -1.17 8.51 -13.34
C ARG A 94 -1.15 8.90 -11.85
N ARG A 95 -1.84 8.16 -10.99
CA ARG A 95 -1.89 8.44 -9.55
C ARG A 95 -0.53 8.23 -8.88
N LEU A 96 0.18 7.15 -9.22
CA LEU A 96 1.53 6.87 -8.73
C LEU A 96 2.52 7.92 -9.22
N LYS A 97 2.47 8.31 -10.50
CA LYS A 97 3.28 9.44 -11.02
C LYS A 97 3.04 10.69 -10.17
N ARG A 98 1.79 11.07 -9.90
CA ARG A 98 1.49 12.23 -9.03
C ARG A 98 2.05 12.11 -7.61
N HIS A 99 2.03 10.92 -7.01
CA HIS A 99 2.62 10.72 -5.67
C HIS A 99 4.13 10.93 -5.67
N PHE A 100 4.82 10.56 -6.75
CA PHE A 100 6.27 10.64 -6.85
C PHE A 100 6.79 11.90 -7.58
N SER A 101 5.95 12.62 -8.31
CA SER A 101 6.32 13.83 -9.08
C SER A 101 6.30 15.11 -8.26
N LYS A 102 5.56 15.17 -7.14
CA LYS A 102 5.50 16.41 -6.34
C LYS A 102 6.90 16.70 -5.78
N PRO A 103 7.54 17.84 -6.12
CA PRO A 103 8.78 18.23 -5.49
C PRO A 103 8.50 18.37 -4.00
N PHE A 104 9.12 17.50 -3.19
CA PHE A 104 8.95 17.53 -1.76
C PHE A 104 9.58 18.82 -1.23
N GLU A 105 8.74 19.76 -0.79
CA GLU A 105 9.19 21.01 -0.18
C GLU A 105 9.96 20.71 1.11
N LYS A 106 11.15 21.30 1.23
CA LYS A 106 12.18 20.96 2.22
C LYS A 106 11.87 21.49 3.62
N LYS A 107 10.69 22.07 3.85
CA LYS A 107 10.27 22.61 5.15
C LYS A 107 8.82 22.29 5.41
N VAL A 108 8.58 21.07 5.88
CA VAL A 108 7.29 20.66 6.42
C VAL A 108 7.02 21.48 7.68
N SER A 109 6.00 22.34 7.66
CA SER A 109 5.50 22.95 8.89
C SER A 109 5.10 21.85 9.90
N ARG A 110 5.03 22.15 11.21
CA ARG A 110 4.62 21.14 12.22
C ARG A 110 3.22 20.56 11.92
N GLU A 111 2.39 21.30 11.21
CA GLU A 111 1.04 20.92 10.75
C GLU A 111 1.07 20.03 9.50
N GLU A 112 1.99 20.25 8.55
CA GLU A 112 2.14 19.43 7.33
C GLU A 112 2.79 18.07 7.56
N LYS A 113 3.36 17.78 8.74
CA LYS A 113 3.82 16.42 9.08
C LYS A 113 2.69 15.39 9.03
N ARG A 114 1.44 15.85 9.01
CA ARG A 114 0.23 15.03 8.82
C ARG A 114 -0.08 14.74 7.35
N GLU A 115 0.52 15.43 6.39
CA GLU A 115 0.29 15.24 4.96
C GLU A 115 1.42 14.47 4.26
N LYS A 116 1.34 13.14 4.40
CA LYS A 116 1.90 12.11 3.48
C LYS A 116 3.43 12.08 3.31
N PRO A 117 4.14 11.36 4.20
CA PRO A 117 5.60 11.26 4.20
C PRO A 117 6.13 10.21 3.20
N PHE A 118 5.86 10.36 1.90
CA PHE A 118 6.41 9.46 0.88
C PHE A 118 7.96 9.52 0.79
N ASN A 119 8.59 10.59 1.31
CA ASN A 119 10.05 10.70 1.49
C ASN A 119 10.64 9.47 2.20
N SER A 120 9.96 9.02 3.25
CA SER A 120 10.42 7.91 4.07
C SER A 120 10.43 6.59 3.30
N VAL A 121 9.56 6.44 2.29
CA VAL A 121 9.50 5.24 1.43
C VAL A 121 10.77 5.11 0.60
N LEU A 122 11.33 6.24 0.17
CA LEU A 122 12.52 6.31 -0.67
C LEU A 122 13.81 6.12 0.13
N GLU A 123 13.78 6.15 1.46
CA GLU A 123 14.97 5.93 2.30
C GLU A 123 15.45 4.48 2.27
N LYS A 124 14.53 3.50 2.29
CA LYS A 124 14.90 2.08 2.19
C LYS A 124 15.28 1.73 0.74
N ARG A 125 16.18 0.77 0.56
CA ARG A 125 16.61 0.31 -0.77
C ARG A 125 15.56 -0.54 -1.50
N ASN A 126 14.55 -1.04 -0.77
CA ASN A 126 13.62 -2.07 -1.26
C ASN A 126 12.17 -1.57 -1.28
N MET A 127 11.91 -0.45 -1.96
CA MET A 127 10.53 -0.01 -2.22
C MET A 127 9.89 -0.93 -3.26
N SER A 128 8.65 -1.35 -3.02
CA SER A 128 7.86 -2.07 -4.03
C SER A 128 6.41 -1.63 -4.01
N ILE A 129 5.71 -1.88 -5.10
CA ILE A 129 4.31 -1.53 -5.30
C ILE A 129 3.57 -2.78 -5.74
N ALA A 130 2.62 -3.25 -4.94
CA ALA A 130 1.70 -4.30 -5.35
C ALA A 130 0.41 -3.69 -5.86
N ILE A 131 -0.17 -4.28 -6.90
CA ILE A 131 -1.35 -3.75 -7.57
C ILE A 131 -2.35 -4.88 -7.77
N TYR A 132 -3.61 -4.57 -7.46
CA TYR A 132 -4.79 -5.35 -7.84
C TYR A 132 -5.55 -4.56 -8.89
N ARG A 133 -5.42 -5.01 -10.14
CA ARG A 133 -6.14 -4.47 -11.29
C ARG A 133 -7.50 -5.13 -11.37
N ILE A 134 -8.55 -4.32 -11.53
CA ILE A 134 -9.88 -4.80 -11.87
C ILE A 134 -9.99 -4.82 -13.40
N THR A 135 -10.30 -5.97 -13.98
CA THR A 135 -10.33 -6.16 -15.44
C THR A 135 -11.70 -5.90 -16.06
N ASP A 136 -12.78 -6.03 -15.29
CA ASP A 136 -14.15 -5.81 -15.75
C ASP A 136 -14.67 -4.43 -15.28
N GLU A 137 -15.07 -3.60 -16.24
CA GLU A 137 -15.59 -2.24 -16.01
C GLU A 137 -16.80 -2.21 -15.08
N LYS A 138 -17.67 -3.24 -15.17
CA LYS A 138 -18.86 -3.36 -14.31
C LYS A 138 -18.46 -3.43 -12.83
N ASN A 139 -17.25 -3.92 -12.56
CA ASN A 139 -16.72 -4.12 -11.22
C ASN A 139 -15.78 -3.00 -10.78
N TYR A 140 -15.54 -1.95 -11.58
CA TYR A 140 -14.60 -0.89 -11.21
C TYR A 140 -14.91 -0.24 -9.85
N MET A 141 -16.18 -0.15 -9.45
CA MET A 141 -16.56 0.39 -8.14
C MET A 141 -16.09 -0.47 -6.96
N PHE A 142 -15.85 -1.77 -7.17
CA PHE A 142 -15.30 -2.67 -6.18
C PHE A 142 -13.92 -2.23 -5.67
N ARG A 143 -13.18 -1.40 -6.43
CA ARG A 143 -11.88 -0.83 -6.00
C ARG A 143 -11.96 -0.12 -4.66
N LYS A 144 -13.09 0.55 -4.37
CA LYS A 144 -13.29 1.28 -3.11
C LYS A 144 -13.48 0.32 -1.94
N THR A 145 -14.24 -0.75 -2.17
CA THR A 145 -14.47 -1.81 -1.19
C THR A 145 -13.17 -2.58 -0.93
N LEU A 146 -12.45 -2.95 -1.98
CA LEU A 146 -11.17 -3.66 -1.90
C LEU A 146 -10.11 -2.84 -1.13
N ASP A 147 -10.01 -1.54 -1.40
CA ASP A 147 -9.15 -0.62 -0.64
C ASP A 147 -9.47 -0.61 0.86
N ARG A 148 -10.76 -0.49 1.21
CA ARG A 148 -11.20 -0.55 2.62
C ARG A 148 -10.86 -1.88 3.27
N ILE A 149 -11.14 -3.00 2.60
CA ILE A 149 -10.83 -4.34 3.11
C ILE A 149 -9.34 -4.44 3.42
N ILE A 150 -8.47 -4.07 2.47
CA ILE A 150 -7.02 -4.14 2.65
C ILE A 150 -6.59 -3.21 3.79
N THR A 151 -7.09 -1.97 3.80
CA THR A 151 -6.74 -0.97 4.82
C THR A 151 -7.10 -1.44 6.24
N TYR A 152 -8.26 -2.05 6.44
CA TYR A 152 -8.68 -2.53 7.76
C TYR A 152 -7.96 -3.79 8.22
N ASN A 153 -7.61 -4.70 7.31
CA ASN A 153 -6.93 -5.94 7.68
C ASN A 153 -5.42 -5.74 7.90
N GLN A 154 -4.80 -4.81 7.18
CA GLN A 154 -3.34 -4.66 7.15
C GLN A 154 -2.82 -3.41 7.85
N VAL A 155 -3.70 -2.44 8.14
CA VAL A 155 -3.42 -1.17 8.81
C VAL A 155 -2.09 -0.52 8.34
N PRO A 156 -2.13 0.21 7.22
CA PRO A 156 -0.94 0.85 6.65
C PRO A 156 -0.26 1.81 7.64
N GLU A 157 1.06 1.92 7.54
CA GLU A 157 1.90 2.73 8.45
C GLU A 157 1.37 4.16 8.64
N TYR A 158 0.93 4.81 7.55
CA TYR A 158 0.41 6.18 7.61
C TYR A 158 -0.87 6.35 8.45
N LEU A 159 -1.59 5.26 8.75
CA LEU A 159 -2.81 5.26 9.55
C LEU A 159 -2.62 4.73 10.97
N LYS A 160 -1.44 4.18 11.32
CA LYS A 160 -1.20 3.63 12.66
C LYS A 160 -1.39 4.67 13.76
N GLN A 161 -1.08 5.94 13.48
CA GLN A 161 -1.26 7.03 14.44
C GLN A 161 -2.72 7.49 14.60
N THR A 162 -3.58 7.25 13.60
CA THR A 162 -4.98 7.71 13.60
C THR A 162 -5.98 6.61 13.94
N LEU A 163 -5.66 5.35 13.64
CA LEU A 163 -6.51 4.18 13.94
C LEU A 163 -6.14 3.49 15.27
N GLY A 164 -5.14 4.00 15.98
CA GLY A 164 -4.58 3.38 17.18
C GLY A 164 -3.61 2.27 16.81
N SER A 165 -2.41 2.32 17.38
CA SER A 165 -1.47 1.21 17.35
C SER A 165 -2.10 0.03 18.09
N THR A 166 -2.42 -1.06 17.40
CA THR A 166 -2.76 -2.34 18.04
C THR A 166 -1.62 -2.87 18.93
N ASP A 167 -0.41 -2.32 18.81
CA ASP A 167 0.72 -2.59 19.69
C ASP A 167 0.51 -2.05 21.12
N ASP A 168 -0.35 -1.04 21.33
CA ASP A 168 -0.61 -0.48 22.66
C ASP A 168 -1.45 -1.42 23.55
N GLU A 169 -2.22 -2.34 22.96
CA GLU A 169 -2.99 -3.34 23.72
C GLU A 169 -2.10 -4.45 24.31
N LEU A 170 -0.97 -4.78 23.67
CA LEU A 170 -0.03 -5.78 24.18
C LEU A 170 0.86 -5.22 25.31
N ASP A 171 1.25 -3.95 25.23
CA ASP A 171 2.14 -3.34 26.24
C ASP A 171 1.38 -2.93 27.52
N THR A 172 0.10 -2.54 27.40
CA THR A 172 -0.77 -2.32 28.57
C THR A 172 -1.10 -3.62 29.31
N ALA A 173 -1.26 -4.75 28.60
CA ALA A 173 -1.43 -6.07 29.23
C ALA A 173 -0.15 -6.55 29.94
N ARG A 174 1.03 -6.23 29.41
CA ARG A 174 2.33 -6.56 30.04
C ARG A 174 2.60 -5.74 31.29
N ARG A 175 2.27 -4.45 31.30
CA ARG A 175 2.42 -3.57 32.49
C ARG A 175 1.44 -3.92 33.62
N LYS A 176 0.22 -4.38 33.32
CA LYS A 176 -0.72 -4.86 34.36
C LYS A 176 -0.25 -6.15 35.04
N ARG A 177 0.48 -7.02 34.35
CA ARG A 177 0.97 -8.30 34.92
C ARG A 177 2.20 -8.15 35.81
N THR A 178 3.03 -7.12 35.62
CA THR A 178 4.22 -6.87 36.46
C THR A 178 3.96 -6.01 37.69
N SER A 179 2.81 -5.33 37.76
CA SER A 179 2.44 -4.47 38.89
C SER A 179 1.86 -5.21 40.12
N HIS A 180 1.54 -6.51 40.02
CA HIS A 180 0.94 -7.29 41.11
C HIS A 180 1.91 -8.18 41.90
N LYS A 181 3.22 -7.87 41.89
CA LYS A 181 4.18 -8.47 42.82
C LYS A 181 5.02 -7.39 43.49
N ARG A 182 4.46 -6.70 44.50
CA ARG A 182 5.20 -6.19 45.67
C ARG A 182 4.28 -5.42 46.62
N THR A 183 3.87 -6.09 47.70
CA THR A 183 3.97 -5.68 49.12
C THR A 183 3.50 -6.87 49.97
N THR A 184 4.44 -7.66 50.50
CA THR A 184 4.92 -7.71 51.92
C THR A 184 3.92 -8.39 52.84
N ALA A 185 4.21 -9.59 53.36
CA ALA A 185 5.10 -9.91 54.50
C ALA A 185 4.27 -10.00 55.79
#